data_AF-A0A2H9SSR7-F1
#
_entry.id   AF-A0A2H9SSR7-F1
#
_cell.length_a   1.000
_cell.length_b   1.000
_cell.length_c   1.000
_cell.angle_alpha   90.00
_cell.angle_beta   90.00
_cell.angle_gamma   90.00
#
_symmetry.space_group_name_H-M   'P 1'
#
loop_
_entity.id
_entity.type
_entity.pdbx_description
1 polymer ?
#
loop_
_entity_poly.entity_id
_entity_poly.type
_entity_poly.pdbx_seq_one_letter_code
_entity_poly.pdbx_strand_id
1 'polypeptide(L)'
;MIHSVSLKKRSFATLLEVLIALSLTTIILTTLSYFYLQIDSLNRASERVQLESFKRRFLQYRLTQIMPKTLSFKGKNREGLSFFFSTTFSEGLFLQGTESLVFAYDNCVNLDSTFAAEVLARLYVDLEGRFCLGIWPAPKRWPADEMPPMKKEILFEGVEMLKFQFFIPPDKGELKFLKKPKASSPKGQQPGKKPVEKQPPSVPLLEDLTAVEPGPKGSWVDVWQKEYNQSPAIVRIILTPKGSKQPLIYVFPLPNCQRPIIYDQ
;
A
#
# COMPACT_ATOMS: atom_id res chain seq x y z
N MET A 1 -12.58 14.70 96.97
CA MET A 1 -11.79 13.79 96.09
C MET A 1 -12.78 12.95 95.30
N ILE A 2 -12.43 12.46 94.10
CA ILE A 2 -13.31 11.77 93.11
C ILE A 2 -13.97 12.74 92.10
N HIS A 3 -13.18 13.40 91.25
CA HIS A 3 -13.67 13.92 89.95
C HIS A 3 -12.67 13.77 88.80
N SER A 4 -11.48 13.16 89.01
CA SER A 4 -10.41 13.11 87.99
C SER A 4 -10.48 11.93 87.01
N VAL A 5 -11.42 10.99 87.16
CA VAL A 5 -11.44 9.75 86.34
C VAL A 5 -12.21 9.90 85.02
N SER A 6 -13.10 10.88 84.89
CA SER A 6 -13.97 11.06 83.71
C SER A 6 -13.22 11.59 82.46
N LEU A 7 -12.19 12.43 82.65
CA LEU A 7 -11.46 13.05 81.54
C LEU A 7 -10.63 12.06 80.71
N LYS A 8 -10.10 10.99 81.33
CA LYS A 8 -9.29 9.99 80.62
C LYS A 8 -10.08 9.20 79.58
N LYS A 9 -11.35 8.85 79.86
CA LYS A 9 -12.17 8.04 78.92
C LYS A 9 -12.49 8.78 77.62
N ARG A 10 -12.69 10.10 77.67
CA ARG A 10 -12.97 10.91 76.47
C ARG A 10 -11.75 11.02 75.55
N SER A 11 -10.54 11.13 76.12
CA SER A 11 -9.29 11.19 75.35
C SER A 11 -8.98 9.90 74.58
N PHE A 12 -9.31 8.73 75.13
CA PHE A 12 -9.14 7.45 74.42
C PHE A 12 -10.07 7.32 73.20
N ALA A 13 -11.32 7.78 73.32
CA ALA A 13 -12.28 7.74 72.21
C ALA A 13 -11.84 8.64 71.05
N THR A 14 -11.36 9.85 71.33
CA THR A 14 -10.86 10.77 70.30
C THR A 14 -9.59 10.23 69.62
N LEU A 15 -8.70 9.57 70.37
CA LEU A 15 -7.50 8.95 69.80
C LEU A 15 -7.88 7.82 68.83
N LEU A 16 -8.84 6.98 69.22
CA LEU A 16 -9.34 5.88 68.38
C LEU A 16 -9.99 6.41 67.10
N GLU A 17 -10.79 7.45 67.19
CA GLU A 17 -11.42 8.10 66.04
C GLU A 17 -10.37 8.64 65.05
N VAL A 18 -9.33 9.31 65.55
CA VAL A 18 -8.22 9.81 64.72
C VAL A 18 -7.46 8.66 64.06
N LEU A 19 -7.19 7.56 64.78
CA LEU A 19 -6.54 6.38 64.20
C LEU A 19 -7.38 5.74 63.10
N ILE A 20 -8.70 5.63 63.30
CA ILE A 20 -9.63 5.13 62.28
C ILE A 20 -9.62 6.06 61.07
N ALA A 21 -9.74 7.38 61.27
CA ALA A 21 -9.71 8.37 60.19
C ALA A 21 -8.40 8.34 59.39
N LEU A 22 -7.26 8.22 60.08
CA LEU A 22 -5.95 8.06 59.43
C LEU A 22 -5.89 6.77 58.62
N SER A 23 -6.33 5.64 59.17
CA SER A 23 -6.33 4.36 58.46
C SER A 23 -7.20 4.39 57.20
N LEU A 24 -8.39 4.99 57.29
CA LEU A 24 -9.30 5.18 56.16
C LEU A 24 -8.66 6.08 55.11
N THR A 25 -8.02 7.17 55.53
CA THR A 25 -7.33 8.09 54.62
C THR A 25 -6.16 7.40 53.92
N THR A 26 -5.37 6.57 54.62
CA THR A 26 -4.30 5.78 54.01
C THR A 26 -4.85 4.79 52.99
N ILE A 27 -5.95 4.09 53.29
CA ILE A 27 -6.60 3.15 52.36
C ILE A 27 -7.08 3.91 51.11
N ILE A 28 -7.73 5.06 51.29
CA ILE A 28 -8.22 5.90 50.19
C ILE A 28 -7.05 6.39 49.33
N LEU A 29 -6.00 6.96 49.93
CA LEU A 29 -4.83 7.44 49.20
C LEU A 29 -4.09 6.34 48.46
N THR A 30 -3.97 5.15 49.05
CA THR A 30 -3.35 3.99 48.41
C THR A 30 -4.19 3.53 47.21
N THR A 31 -5.51 3.47 47.38
CA THR A 31 -6.44 3.09 46.31
C THR A 31 -6.40 4.09 45.16
N LEU A 32 -6.41 5.40 45.46
CA LEU A 32 -6.28 6.46 44.46
C LEU A 32 -4.93 6.40 43.73
N SER A 33 -3.85 6.15 44.46
CA SER A 33 -2.50 6.01 43.88
C SER A 33 -2.42 4.81 42.94
N TYR A 34 -3.03 3.68 43.31
CA TYR A 34 -3.12 2.50 42.46
C TYR A 34 -3.87 2.80 41.15
N PHE A 35 -5.05 3.44 41.22
CA PHE A 35 -5.79 3.82 40.02
C PHE A 35 -5.03 4.81 39.15
N TYR A 36 -4.32 5.77 39.74
CA TYR A 36 -3.48 6.71 38.99
C TYR A 36 -2.40 5.99 38.18
N LEU A 37 -1.69 5.03 38.79
CA LEU A 37 -0.69 4.22 38.09
C LEU A 37 -1.31 3.37 36.97
N GLN A 38 -2.50 2.80 37.20
CA GLN A 38 -3.22 2.07 36.18
C GLN A 38 -3.60 2.96 34.99
N ILE A 39 -4.15 4.15 35.24
CA ILE A 39 -4.53 5.11 34.19
C ILE A 39 -3.30 5.53 33.37
N ASP A 40 -2.17 5.82 34.02
CA ASP A 40 -0.93 6.16 33.32
C ASP A 40 -0.46 5.01 32.40
N SER A 41 -0.49 3.77 32.91
CA SER A 41 -0.13 2.60 32.09
C SER A 41 -1.04 2.42 30.87
N LEU A 42 -2.34 2.67 31.03
CA LEU A 42 -3.33 2.58 29.97
C LEU A 42 -3.18 3.71 28.96
N ASN A 43 -2.89 4.93 29.42
CA ASN A 43 -2.63 6.08 28.55
C ASN A 43 -1.42 5.83 27.64
N ARG A 44 -0.31 5.34 28.21
CA ARG A 44 0.88 4.99 27.40
C ARG A 44 0.59 3.89 26.38
N ALA A 45 -0.21 2.89 26.74
CA ALA A 45 -0.63 1.85 25.81
C ALA A 45 -1.50 2.43 24.69
N SER A 46 -2.44 3.31 25.03
CA SER A 46 -3.31 4.02 24.08
C SER A 46 -2.51 4.88 23.11
N GLU A 47 -1.55 5.67 23.60
CA GLU A 47 -0.68 6.51 22.78
C GLU A 47 0.09 5.71 21.73
N ARG A 48 0.62 4.53 22.10
CA ARG A 48 1.30 3.63 21.16
C ARG A 48 0.36 3.16 20.04
N VAL A 49 -0.84 2.72 20.40
CA VAL A 49 -1.85 2.27 19.42
C VAL A 49 -2.30 3.42 18.52
N GLN A 50 -2.46 4.62 19.07
CA GLN A 50 -2.80 5.81 18.29
C GLN A 50 -1.69 6.18 17.31
N LEU A 51 -0.43 6.15 17.74
CA LEU A 51 0.71 6.42 16.88
C LEU A 51 0.81 5.40 15.73
N GLU A 52 0.67 4.11 16.02
CA GLU A 52 0.65 3.06 14.98
C GLU A 52 -0.51 3.25 14.00
N SER A 53 -1.71 3.56 14.52
CA SER A 53 -2.89 3.82 13.70
C SER A 53 -2.68 5.05 12.81
N PHE A 54 -2.06 6.11 13.33
CA PHE A 54 -1.71 7.29 12.57
C PHE A 54 -0.75 6.96 11.43
N LYS A 55 0.33 6.22 11.69
CA LYS A 55 1.30 5.78 10.65
C LYS A 55 0.60 5.00 9.53
N ARG A 56 -0.30 4.07 9.87
CA ARG A 56 -1.06 3.29 8.88
C ARG A 56 -2.02 4.15 8.05
N ARG A 57 -2.72 5.09 8.70
CA ARG A 57 -3.63 6.02 8.01
C ARG A 57 -2.89 6.97 7.09
N PHE A 58 -1.73 7.48 7.53
CA PHE A 58 -0.87 8.32 6.71
C PHE A 58 -0.44 7.58 5.44
N LEU A 59 0.08 6.35 5.58
CA LEU A 59 0.45 5.49 4.45
C LEU A 59 -0.72 5.30 3.48
N GLN A 60 -1.89 4.88 4.00
CA GLN A 60 -3.08 4.66 3.19
C GLN A 60 -3.51 5.91 2.45
N TYR A 61 -3.56 7.05 3.14
CA TYR A 61 -3.93 8.35 2.57
C TYR A 61 -2.98 8.72 1.43
N ARG A 62 -1.66 8.64 1.66
CA ARG A 62 -0.65 8.98 0.63
C ARG A 62 -0.74 8.06 -0.58
N LEU A 63 -0.87 6.75 -0.38
CA LEU A 63 -1.05 5.81 -1.49
C LEU A 63 -2.35 6.09 -2.28
N THR A 64 -3.44 6.42 -1.58
CA THR A 64 -4.72 6.79 -2.20
C THR A 64 -4.62 8.07 -3.04
N GLN A 65 -3.72 8.99 -2.68
CA GLN A 65 -3.50 10.21 -3.46
C GLN A 65 -2.66 9.99 -4.73
N ILE A 66 -1.67 9.09 -4.69
CA ILE A 66 -0.73 8.89 -5.80
C ILE A 66 -1.22 7.83 -6.79
N MET A 67 -1.77 6.70 -6.32
CA MET A 67 -2.03 5.55 -7.18
C MET A 67 -3.13 5.81 -8.23
N PRO A 68 -4.27 6.44 -7.90
CA PRO A 68 -5.27 6.76 -8.91
C PRO A 68 -4.79 7.77 -9.97
N LYS A 69 -3.74 8.54 -9.68
CA LYS A 69 -3.16 9.56 -10.56
C LYS A 69 -2.05 9.03 -11.45
N THR A 70 -1.80 7.71 -11.45
CA THR A 70 -0.83 7.07 -12.35
C THR A 70 -1.17 7.38 -13.80
N LEU A 71 -0.18 7.81 -14.56
CA LEU A 71 -0.32 8.09 -15.98
C LEU A 71 -0.17 6.78 -16.77
N SER A 72 -0.90 6.68 -17.87
CA SER A 72 -0.85 5.55 -18.81
C SER A 72 -0.72 6.10 -20.23
N PHE A 73 -0.26 5.25 -21.16
CA PHE A 73 0.09 5.59 -22.54
C PHE A 73 -1.09 6.06 -23.42
N LYS A 74 -2.29 6.26 -22.86
CA LYS A 74 -3.48 6.59 -23.64
C LYS A 74 -3.49 8.08 -24.02
N GLY A 75 -2.83 8.43 -25.12
CA GLY A 75 -2.98 9.73 -25.78
C GLY A 75 -1.86 10.06 -26.76
N LYS A 76 -2.21 10.54 -27.96
CA LYS A 76 -1.27 10.94 -29.04
C LYS A 76 -0.28 12.05 -28.63
N ASN A 77 -0.52 12.76 -27.53
CA ASN A 77 0.28 13.90 -27.09
C ASN A 77 1.20 13.62 -25.88
N ARG A 78 1.27 12.37 -25.38
CA ARG A 78 2.10 12.01 -24.20
C ARG A 78 3.31 11.16 -24.58
N GLU A 79 4.05 11.60 -25.59
CA GLU A 79 5.30 10.97 -26.00
C GLU A 79 6.32 11.08 -24.86
N GLY A 80 6.62 9.96 -24.17
CA GLY A 80 7.83 9.83 -23.34
C GLY A 80 7.67 9.61 -21.84
N LEU A 81 6.46 9.41 -21.29
CA LEU A 81 6.27 9.26 -19.83
C LEU A 81 5.38 8.08 -19.41
N SER A 82 5.29 7.01 -20.22
CA SER A 82 4.63 5.78 -19.81
C SER A 82 5.59 4.84 -19.09
N PHE A 83 6.00 5.22 -17.90
CA PHE A 83 6.72 4.31 -17.01
C PHE A 83 5.70 3.65 -16.10
N PHE A 84 5.60 2.32 -16.18
CA PHE A 84 4.93 1.50 -15.17
C PHE A 84 5.55 0.11 -15.22
N PHE A 85 6.41 -0.22 -14.27
CA PHE A 85 7.05 -1.54 -14.20
C PHE A 85 7.57 -1.83 -12.79
N SER A 86 7.64 -3.11 -12.45
CA SER A 86 8.23 -3.60 -11.21
C SER A 86 9.63 -4.16 -11.45
N THR A 87 10.50 -4.01 -10.47
CA THR A 87 11.86 -4.58 -10.49
C THR A 87 12.16 -5.21 -9.15
N THR A 88 12.76 -6.39 -9.16
CA THR A 88 13.34 -7.03 -7.98
C THR A 88 14.83 -6.67 -7.89
N PHE A 89 15.35 -6.45 -6.68
CA PHE A 89 16.77 -6.22 -6.46
C PHE A 89 17.36 -7.39 -5.68
N SER A 90 18.36 -8.03 -6.27
CA SER A 90 19.21 -9.00 -5.59
C SER A 90 20.30 -8.30 -4.77
N GLU A 91 20.86 -7.19 -5.27
CA GLU A 91 21.98 -6.47 -4.64
C GLU A 91 21.86 -4.95 -4.88
N GLY A 92 22.33 -4.12 -3.94
CA GLY A 92 22.46 -2.66 -4.13
C GLY A 92 21.89 -1.79 -2.99
N LEU A 93 21.39 -0.61 -3.35
CA LEU A 93 20.92 0.47 -2.46
C LEU A 93 19.58 0.18 -1.75
N PHE A 94 18.96 -0.98 -1.99
CA PHE A 94 17.63 -1.34 -1.51
C PHE A 94 17.71 -2.60 -0.66
N LEU A 95 16.72 -2.78 0.22
CA LEU A 95 16.64 -3.97 1.06
C LEU A 95 16.52 -5.23 0.17
N GLN A 96 17.42 -6.20 0.36
CA GLN A 96 17.45 -7.41 -0.45
C GLN A 96 16.13 -8.19 -0.37
N GLY A 97 15.69 -8.74 -1.50
CA GLY A 97 14.45 -9.52 -1.57
C GLY A 97 13.17 -8.67 -1.57
N THR A 98 13.28 -7.34 -1.57
CA THR A 98 12.15 -6.44 -1.76
C THR A 98 12.00 -6.01 -3.22
N GLU A 99 10.75 -5.81 -3.63
CA GLU A 99 10.42 -5.27 -4.95
C GLU A 99 10.39 -3.74 -4.92
N SER A 100 10.55 -3.13 -6.10
CA SER A 100 10.25 -1.72 -6.29
C SER A 100 9.34 -1.50 -7.48
N LEU A 101 8.44 -0.53 -7.38
CA LEU A 101 7.52 -0.15 -8.44
C LEU A 101 7.90 1.23 -8.97
N VAL A 102 8.23 1.31 -10.26
CA VAL A 102 8.50 2.57 -10.96
C VAL A 102 7.26 2.94 -11.76
N PHE A 103 6.76 4.16 -11.59
CA PHE A 103 5.60 4.63 -12.33
C PHE A 103 5.63 6.15 -12.53
N ALA A 104 4.97 6.64 -13.58
CA ALA A 104 4.69 8.07 -13.73
C ALA A 104 3.31 8.41 -13.13
N TYR A 105 3.18 9.57 -12.48
CA TYR A 105 1.90 10.06 -11.99
C TYR A 105 1.81 11.59 -12.09
N ASP A 106 0.58 12.10 -12.04
CA ASP A 106 0.33 13.54 -11.93
C ASP A 106 0.41 14.01 -10.47
N ASN A 107 1.48 14.74 -10.13
CA ASN A 107 1.71 15.35 -8.83
C ASN A 107 0.92 16.65 -8.60
N CYS A 108 0.05 17.04 -9.54
CA CYS A 108 -0.77 18.24 -9.49
C CYS A 108 0.06 19.51 -9.25
N VAL A 109 -0.56 20.56 -8.71
CA VAL A 109 0.14 21.80 -8.35
C VAL A 109 0.97 21.56 -7.09
N ASN A 110 2.29 21.70 -7.23
CA ASN A 110 3.24 21.66 -6.13
C ASN A 110 3.86 23.05 -5.95
N LEU A 111 4.27 23.39 -4.72
CA LEU A 111 4.99 24.64 -4.44
C LEU A 111 6.33 24.69 -5.18
N ASP A 112 6.97 23.53 -5.33
CA ASP A 112 8.15 23.38 -6.17
C ASP A 112 7.73 23.10 -7.60
N SER A 113 7.93 24.08 -8.49
CA SER A 113 7.57 24.00 -9.90
C SER A 113 8.27 22.85 -10.62
N THR A 114 9.46 22.44 -10.15
CA THR A 114 10.24 21.33 -10.73
C THR A 114 9.48 20.01 -10.63
N PHE A 115 8.79 19.79 -9.51
CA PHE A 115 8.02 18.58 -9.21
C PHE A 115 6.50 18.77 -9.43
N ALA A 116 6.06 19.86 -10.07
CA ALA A 116 4.65 20.06 -10.38
C ALA A 116 4.22 19.28 -11.64
N ALA A 117 2.96 18.87 -11.70
CA ALA A 117 2.37 18.07 -12.77
C ALA A 117 3.03 16.68 -12.92
N GLU A 118 3.42 16.29 -14.13
CA GLU A 118 3.91 14.93 -14.41
C GLU A 118 5.29 14.68 -13.79
N VAL A 119 5.39 13.65 -12.96
CA VAL A 119 6.63 13.23 -12.28
C VAL A 119 6.87 11.73 -12.47
N LEU A 120 8.13 11.33 -12.40
CA LEU A 120 8.52 9.93 -12.29
C LEU A 120 8.63 9.56 -10.81
N ALA A 121 8.09 8.41 -10.44
CA ALA A 121 8.02 7.97 -9.07
C ALA A 121 8.53 6.54 -8.91
N ARG A 122 9.02 6.25 -7.70
CA ARG A 122 9.43 4.91 -7.32
C ARG A 122 9.04 4.62 -5.89
N LEU A 123 8.28 3.54 -5.70
CA LEU A 123 8.03 2.96 -4.39
C LEU A 123 9.06 1.87 -4.13
N TYR A 124 9.78 1.95 -3.01
CA TYR A 124 10.85 1.01 -2.65
C TYR A 124 11.04 0.92 -1.14
N VAL A 125 11.78 -0.08 -0.68
CA VAL A 125 12.26 -0.18 0.71
C VAL A 125 13.76 0.10 0.73
N ASP A 126 14.19 1.07 1.52
CA ASP A 126 15.62 1.38 1.68
C ASP A 126 16.33 0.41 2.63
N LEU A 127 17.65 0.52 2.74
CA LEU A 127 18.48 -0.35 3.60
C LEU A 127 18.12 -0.26 5.09
N GLU A 128 17.48 0.83 5.52
CA GLU A 128 17.03 1.03 6.91
C GLU A 128 15.65 0.38 7.16
N GLY A 129 15.07 -0.29 6.16
CA GLY A 129 13.73 -0.87 6.25
C GLY A 129 12.65 0.20 6.26
N ARG A 130 12.84 1.34 5.59
CA ARG A 130 11.81 2.36 5.42
C ARG A 130 11.19 2.21 4.04
N PHE A 131 9.86 2.12 4.00
CA PHE A 131 9.10 2.22 2.77
C PHE A 131 9.06 3.68 2.33
N CYS A 132 9.61 3.96 1.15
CA CYS A 132 9.83 5.30 0.64
C CYS A 132 9.21 5.50 -0.73
N LEU A 133 8.82 6.74 -1.00
CA LEU A 133 8.47 7.27 -2.31
C LEU A 133 9.61 8.18 -2.78
N GLY A 134 10.35 7.73 -3.78
CA GLY A 134 11.26 8.58 -4.55
C GLY A 134 10.49 9.28 -5.66
N ILE A 135 10.71 10.58 -5.82
CA ILE A 135 10.08 11.40 -6.85
C ILE A 135 11.17 12.13 -7.62
N TRP A 136 11.11 12.05 -8.93
CA TRP A 136 11.93 12.80 -9.88
C TRP A 136 10.99 13.61 -10.78
N PRO A 137 11.44 14.72 -11.36
CA PRO A 137 10.65 15.44 -12.37
C PRO A 137 10.27 14.54 -13.59
N ALA A 138 9.67 15.12 -14.62
CA ALA A 138 9.64 14.47 -15.93
C ALA A 138 11.04 14.49 -16.59
N PRO A 139 11.49 13.43 -17.31
CA PRO A 139 12.78 13.41 -18.00
C PRO A 139 13.03 14.55 -18.99
N LYS A 140 11.95 15.15 -19.51
CA LYS A 140 12.03 16.32 -20.39
C LYS A 140 12.46 17.61 -19.67
N ARG A 141 12.44 17.62 -18.33
CA ARG A 141 12.67 18.81 -17.51
C ARG A 141 14.08 18.90 -16.94
N TRP A 142 14.93 17.89 -17.12
CA TRP A 142 16.33 17.97 -16.72
C TRP A 142 17.25 17.65 -17.91
N PRO A 143 18.46 18.26 -17.95
CA PRO A 143 19.46 17.95 -18.97
C PRO A 143 19.93 16.49 -18.89
N ALA A 144 20.20 15.86 -20.03
CA ALA A 144 20.67 14.47 -20.06
C ALA A 144 22.03 14.26 -19.35
N ASP A 145 22.83 15.32 -19.25
CA ASP A 145 24.18 15.28 -18.67
C ASP A 145 24.19 15.52 -17.15
N GLU A 146 23.06 15.90 -16.56
CA GLU A 146 22.95 16.21 -15.13
C GLU A 146 22.20 15.12 -14.37
N MET A 147 22.60 14.91 -13.10
CA MET A 147 21.87 14.02 -12.22
C MET A 147 20.52 14.67 -11.84
N PRO A 148 19.38 14.00 -12.09
CA PRO A 148 18.08 14.60 -11.84
C PRO A 148 17.85 14.82 -10.34
N PRO A 149 17.26 15.97 -9.93
CA PRO A 149 16.94 16.21 -8.54
C PRO A 149 15.93 15.15 -8.05
N MET A 150 16.21 14.56 -6.88
CA MET A 150 15.35 13.54 -6.28
C MET A 150 14.78 14.05 -4.96
N LYS A 151 13.45 13.94 -4.81
CA LYS A 151 12.77 14.10 -3.53
C LYS A 151 12.44 12.73 -2.95
N LYS A 152 12.84 12.49 -1.69
CA LYS A 152 12.53 11.26 -0.95
C LYS A 152 11.49 11.56 0.12
N GLU A 153 10.40 10.79 0.14
CA GLU A 153 9.38 10.83 1.18
C GLU A 153 9.31 9.48 1.88
N ILE A 154 9.35 9.45 3.21
CA ILE A 154 9.20 8.24 4.00
C ILE A 154 7.70 8.02 4.24
N LEU A 155 7.18 6.89 3.78
CA LEU A 155 5.76 6.55 3.90
C LEU A 155 5.47 5.67 5.12
N PHE A 156 6.39 4.75 5.42
CA PHE A 156 6.24 3.81 6.53
C PHE A 156 7.61 3.30 7.01
N GLU A 157 7.75 3.02 8.30
CA GLU A 157 9.01 2.58 8.91
C GLU A 157 8.93 1.12 9.35
N GLY A 158 10.08 0.45 9.44
CA GLY A 158 10.16 -0.92 9.93
C GLY A 158 9.47 -1.91 9.01
N VAL A 159 9.87 -1.93 7.74
CA VAL A 159 9.35 -2.83 6.71
C VAL A 159 10.40 -3.88 6.39
N GLU A 160 10.02 -5.15 6.50
CA GLU A 160 10.88 -6.29 6.16
C GLU A 160 10.70 -6.71 4.70
N MET A 161 9.47 -6.68 4.19
CA MET A 161 9.16 -7.16 2.84
C MET A 161 8.15 -6.25 2.16
N LEU A 162 8.40 -5.99 0.88
CA LEU A 162 7.50 -5.29 -0.03
C LEU A 162 7.32 -6.12 -1.29
N LYS A 163 6.06 -6.38 -1.66
CA LYS A 163 5.65 -7.10 -2.86
C LYS A 163 4.51 -6.39 -3.56
N PHE A 164 4.46 -6.55 -4.87
CA PHE A 164 3.39 -6.06 -5.72
C PHE A 164 2.70 -7.20 -6.43
N GLN A 165 1.40 -7.06 -6.65
CA GLN A 165 0.67 -7.92 -7.57
C GLN A 165 -0.18 -7.04 -8.49
N PHE A 166 -0.30 -7.47 -9.73
CA PHE A 166 -0.92 -6.69 -10.79
C PHE A 166 -2.03 -7.52 -11.43
N PHE A 167 -3.23 -6.95 -11.52
CA PHE A 167 -4.38 -7.62 -12.11
C PHE A 167 -4.50 -7.28 -13.59
N ILE A 168 -4.58 -8.33 -14.43
CA ILE A 168 -4.85 -8.23 -15.85
C ILE A 168 -6.35 -8.45 -16.06
N PRO A 169 -7.10 -7.47 -16.61
CA PRO A 169 -8.54 -7.63 -16.81
C PRO A 169 -8.84 -8.68 -17.89
N PRO A 170 -9.96 -9.42 -17.79
CA PRO A 170 -10.44 -10.29 -18.86
C PRO A 170 -10.85 -9.49 -20.10
N ASP A 171 -10.87 -10.12 -21.27
CA ASP A 171 -11.35 -9.46 -22.48
C ASP A 171 -12.86 -9.17 -22.41
N LYS A 172 -13.26 -8.02 -22.96
CA LYS A 172 -14.66 -7.61 -23.07
C LYS A 172 -15.42 -8.58 -23.97
N GLY A 173 -16.05 -9.59 -23.39
CA GLY A 173 -16.84 -10.59 -24.11
C GLY A 173 -16.71 -12.02 -23.57
N GLU A 174 -15.62 -12.34 -22.86
CA GLU A 174 -15.37 -13.70 -22.34
C GLU A 174 -16.01 -13.98 -20.97
N LEU A 175 -16.55 -12.95 -20.30
CA LEU A 175 -17.28 -13.11 -19.02
C LEU A 175 -18.55 -13.97 -19.12
N LYS A 176 -18.92 -14.44 -20.33
CA LYS A 176 -20.03 -15.38 -20.53
C LYS A 176 -19.77 -16.80 -19.99
N PHE A 177 -18.55 -17.12 -19.54
CA PHE A 177 -18.13 -18.51 -19.29
C PHE A 177 -17.55 -18.87 -17.91
N LEU A 178 -17.69 -18.04 -16.87
CA LEU A 178 -17.72 -18.59 -15.50
C LEU A 178 -19.07 -19.28 -15.19
N LYS A 179 -19.70 -19.87 -16.20
CA LYS A 179 -20.71 -20.90 -16.00
C LYS A 179 -19.99 -22.09 -15.38
N LYS A 180 -20.35 -22.37 -14.12
CA LYS A 180 -19.97 -23.56 -13.34
C LYS A 180 -19.76 -24.78 -14.27
N PRO A 181 -18.70 -25.59 -14.08
CA PRO A 181 -18.41 -26.74 -14.93
C PRO A 181 -19.66 -27.62 -15.01
N LYS A 182 -20.34 -27.58 -16.17
CA LYS A 182 -21.39 -28.55 -16.48
C LYS A 182 -20.66 -29.86 -16.75
N ALA A 183 -20.91 -30.82 -15.87
CA ALA A 183 -20.44 -32.19 -16.00
C ALA A 183 -20.65 -32.70 -17.44
N SER A 184 -19.58 -33.29 -17.94
CA SER A 184 -19.41 -33.90 -19.26
C SER A 184 -20.62 -34.69 -19.76
N SER A 185 -20.92 -34.53 -21.04
CA SER A 185 -21.45 -35.62 -21.87
C SER A 185 -20.75 -35.61 -23.23
N PRO A 186 -20.44 -36.78 -23.84
CA PRO A 186 -19.51 -36.88 -24.95
C PRO A 186 -20.17 -37.06 -26.32
N LYS A 187 -19.44 -36.56 -27.34
CA LYS A 187 -19.34 -37.02 -28.74
C LYS A 187 -20.47 -36.73 -29.73
N GLY A 188 -20.05 -36.06 -30.82
CA GLY A 188 -20.65 -36.14 -32.16
C GLY A 188 -19.65 -35.64 -33.19
N GLN A 189 -19.10 -36.55 -34.00
CA GLN A 189 -18.20 -36.28 -35.14
C GLN A 189 -18.96 -35.60 -36.28
N GLN A 190 -18.31 -34.72 -37.06
CA GLN A 190 -18.31 -34.84 -38.53
C GLN A 190 -17.21 -34.00 -39.23
N PRO A 191 -16.76 -34.42 -40.42
CA PRO A 191 -15.65 -33.86 -41.18
C PRO A 191 -16.10 -33.00 -42.38
N GLY A 192 -15.25 -32.08 -42.85
CA GLY A 192 -15.48 -31.38 -44.12
C GLY A 192 -14.40 -30.34 -44.45
N LYS A 193 -13.27 -30.79 -45.01
CA LYS A 193 -12.20 -29.93 -45.54
C LYS A 193 -12.60 -29.35 -46.90
N LYS A 194 -12.38 -28.04 -47.10
CA LYS A 194 -12.28 -27.41 -48.43
C LYS A 194 -10.83 -26.90 -48.66
N PRO A 195 -10.32 -26.88 -49.91
CA PRO A 195 -8.96 -26.48 -50.22
C PRO A 195 -8.84 -24.95 -50.29
N VAL A 196 -7.79 -24.42 -49.66
CA VAL A 196 -7.46 -22.98 -49.65
C VAL A 196 -6.52 -22.65 -50.81
N GLU A 197 -6.91 -21.63 -51.56
CA GLU A 197 -6.26 -21.05 -52.72
C GLU A 197 -5.02 -20.23 -52.30
N LYS A 198 -3.91 -20.42 -53.02
CA LYS A 198 -2.60 -19.82 -52.71
C LYS A 198 -2.57 -18.34 -53.13
N GLN A 199 -2.48 -17.45 -52.15
CA GLN A 199 -2.14 -16.03 -52.38
C GLN A 199 -0.61 -15.84 -52.51
N PRO A 200 -0.17 -14.89 -53.35
CA PRO A 200 1.25 -14.58 -53.58
C PRO A 200 1.89 -13.82 -52.40
N PRO A 201 3.24 -13.89 -52.28
CA PRO A 201 3.98 -13.34 -51.15
C PRO A 201 3.98 -11.81 -51.17
N SER A 202 3.24 -11.21 -50.24
CA SER A 202 3.35 -9.78 -49.92
C SER A 202 4.63 -9.51 -49.13
N VAL A 203 5.39 -8.52 -49.60
CA VAL A 203 6.61 -7.94 -49.03
C VAL A 203 6.47 -7.72 -47.51
N PRO A 204 7.48 -8.04 -46.69
CA PRO A 204 7.40 -7.87 -45.24
C PRO A 204 7.40 -6.36 -44.91
N LEU A 205 6.21 -5.84 -44.64
CA LEU A 205 6.02 -4.56 -43.98
C LEU A 205 6.63 -4.68 -42.59
N LEU A 206 7.48 -3.72 -42.23
CA LEU A 206 8.15 -3.57 -40.93
C LEU A 206 7.32 -4.20 -39.81
N GLU A 207 7.81 -5.31 -39.26
CA GLU A 207 7.10 -6.16 -38.32
C GLU A 207 6.51 -5.30 -37.19
N ASP A 208 5.17 -5.35 -37.09
CA ASP A 208 4.44 -5.01 -35.88
C ASP A 208 5.21 -5.59 -34.70
N LEU A 209 5.79 -4.72 -33.87
CA LEU A 209 6.30 -5.09 -32.55
C LEU A 209 5.12 -5.69 -31.80
N THR A 210 4.95 -7.01 -31.90
CA THR A 210 3.86 -7.75 -31.30
C THR A 210 3.90 -7.44 -29.82
N ALA A 211 2.93 -6.65 -29.34
CA ALA A 211 2.86 -6.23 -27.97
C ALA A 211 2.91 -7.47 -27.08
N VAL A 212 3.96 -7.57 -26.25
CA VAL A 212 4.12 -8.70 -25.33
C VAL A 212 2.93 -8.67 -24.36
N GLU A 213 2.07 -9.69 -24.41
CA GLU A 213 0.92 -9.75 -23.51
C GLU A 213 1.39 -10.07 -22.08
N PRO A 214 0.86 -9.39 -21.06
CA PRO A 214 1.37 -9.45 -19.69
C PRO A 214 1.14 -10.76 -18.93
N GLY A 215 0.41 -11.71 -19.51
CA GLY A 215 0.02 -12.97 -18.89
C GLY A 215 -1.43 -13.34 -19.20
N PRO A 216 -1.95 -14.41 -18.58
CA PRO A 216 -3.33 -14.84 -18.79
C PRO A 216 -4.31 -13.77 -18.31
N LYS A 217 -5.33 -13.50 -19.12
CA LYS A 217 -6.33 -12.48 -18.84
C LYS A 217 -7.20 -12.92 -17.67
N GLY A 218 -7.56 -11.99 -16.79
CA GLY A 218 -8.31 -12.28 -15.56
C GLY A 218 -7.48 -12.86 -14.41
N SER A 219 -6.14 -12.83 -14.50
CA SER A 219 -5.26 -13.31 -13.42
C SER A 219 -4.48 -12.18 -12.75
N TRP A 220 -3.92 -12.50 -11.58
CA TRP A 220 -2.88 -11.71 -10.95
C TRP A 220 -1.52 -12.17 -11.44
N VAL A 221 -0.59 -11.23 -11.61
CA VAL A 221 0.83 -11.49 -11.90
C VAL A 221 1.69 -10.72 -10.90
N ASP A 222 2.83 -11.29 -10.50
CA ASP A 222 3.72 -10.66 -9.50
C ASP A 222 4.74 -9.69 -10.14
N VAL A 223 5.00 -9.83 -11.44
CA VAL A 223 5.96 -8.98 -12.17
C VAL A 223 5.26 -8.24 -13.30
N TRP A 224 5.45 -6.93 -13.34
CA TRP A 224 5.01 -6.07 -14.44
C TRP A 224 6.22 -5.54 -15.22
N GLN A 225 6.38 -6.03 -16.44
CA GLN A 225 7.53 -5.72 -17.30
C GLN A 225 7.38 -4.36 -17.99
N LYS A 226 8.49 -3.73 -18.33
CA LYS A 226 8.51 -2.40 -18.98
C LYS A 226 7.97 -2.49 -20.41
N GLU A 227 8.22 -3.63 -21.06
CA GLU A 227 7.87 -3.97 -22.44
C GLU A 227 6.35 -3.95 -22.67
N TYR A 228 5.56 -4.12 -21.61
CA TYR A 228 4.10 -4.09 -21.70
C TYR A 228 3.55 -2.72 -22.10
N ASN A 229 4.30 -1.63 -21.84
CA ASN A 229 3.93 -0.25 -22.20
C ASN A 229 2.50 0.16 -21.81
N GLN A 230 1.97 -0.41 -20.73
CA GLN A 230 0.62 -0.15 -20.22
C GLN A 230 0.59 -0.30 -18.69
N SER A 231 -0.36 0.37 -18.05
CA SER A 231 -0.63 0.18 -16.62
C SER A 231 -1.58 -1.00 -16.40
N PRO A 232 -1.43 -1.77 -15.30
CA PRO A 232 -2.39 -2.81 -14.93
C PRO A 232 -3.74 -2.20 -14.55
N ALA A 233 -4.79 -3.02 -14.48
CA ALA A 233 -6.11 -2.52 -14.08
C ALA A 233 -6.21 -2.28 -12.57
N ILE A 234 -5.58 -3.16 -11.78
CA ILE A 234 -5.52 -3.05 -10.31
C ILE A 234 -4.10 -3.37 -9.85
N VAL A 235 -3.61 -2.61 -8.89
CA VAL A 235 -2.36 -2.88 -8.18
C VAL A 235 -2.69 -3.27 -6.75
N ARG A 236 -2.08 -4.35 -6.29
CA ARG A 236 -2.07 -4.75 -4.89
C ARG A 236 -0.66 -4.54 -4.34
N ILE A 237 -0.55 -3.74 -3.28
CA ILE A 237 0.69 -3.46 -2.56
C ILE A 237 0.63 -4.26 -1.26
N ILE A 238 1.60 -5.15 -1.06
CA ILE A 238 1.69 -6.03 0.10
C ILE A 238 2.94 -5.66 0.88
N LEU A 239 2.76 -5.17 2.10
CA LEU A 239 3.83 -4.66 2.96
C LEU A 239 3.85 -5.46 4.26
N THR A 240 5.00 -6.02 4.64
CA THR A 240 5.15 -6.81 5.87
C THR A 240 5.99 -6.02 6.88
N PRO A 241 5.38 -5.47 7.95
CA PRO A 241 6.12 -4.76 8.99
C PRO A 241 7.00 -5.70 9.82
N LYS A 242 8.12 -5.15 10.32
CA LYS A 242 9.08 -5.84 11.17
C LYS A 242 8.41 -6.38 12.43
N GLY A 243 8.55 -7.68 12.67
CA GLY A 243 7.95 -8.36 13.82
C GLY A 243 6.43 -8.58 13.75
N SER A 244 5.75 -8.18 12.66
CA SER A 244 4.33 -8.47 12.44
C SER A 244 4.16 -9.71 11.56
N LYS A 245 3.30 -10.65 11.97
CA LYS A 245 2.91 -11.80 11.13
C LYS A 245 1.86 -11.44 10.08
N GLN A 246 1.15 -10.33 10.27
CA GLN A 246 0.07 -9.92 9.37
C GLN A 246 0.58 -8.85 8.39
N PRO A 247 0.54 -9.12 7.07
CA PRO A 247 0.88 -8.12 6.08
C PRO A 247 -0.21 -7.06 5.97
N LEU A 248 0.20 -5.82 5.71
CA LEU A 248 -0.68 -4.74 5.30
C LEU A 248 -0.92 -4.84 3.80
N ILE A 249 -2.18 -4.93 3.39
CA ILE A 249 -2.57 -5.10 1.99
C ILE A 249 -3.37 -3.89 1.55
N TYR A 250 -2.91 -3.22 0.50
CA TYR A 250 -3.59 -2.09 -0.12
C TYR A 250 -3.90 -2.42 -1.58
N VAL A 251 -5.11 -2.08 -2.04
CA VAL A 251 -5.57 -2.40 -3.39
C VAL A 251 -6.09 -1.14 -4.05
N PHE A 252 -5.53 -0.80 -5.21
CA PHE A 252 -5.87 0.43 -5.93
C PHE A 252 -6.25 0.11 -7.38
N PRO A 253 -7.46 0.50 -7.82
CA PRO A 253 -7.78 0.50 -9.25
C PRO A 253 -7.00 1.63 -9.94
N LEU A 254 -6.46 1.36 -11.12
CA LEU A 254 -5.80 2.37 -11.95
C LEU A 254 -6.76 2.81 -13.06
N PRO A 255 -7.35 4.01 -12.96
CA PRO A 255 -8.41 4.45 -13.88
C PRO A 255 -7.90 4.63 -15.32
N ASN A 256 -6.60 4.87 -15.48
CA ASN A 256 -5.98 5.14 -16.79
C ASN A 256 -5.53 3.87 -17.53
N CYS A 257 -5.88 2.67 -17.07
CA CYS A 257 -5.54 1.44 -17.81
C CYS A 257 -6.23 1.39 -19.19
N GLN A 258 -5.59 0.73 -20.17
CA GLN A 258 -6.14 0.64 -21.54
C GLN A 258 -7.48 -0.10 -21.57
N ARG A 259 -7.67 -1.07 -20.67
CA ARG A 259 -8.87 -1.90 -20.52
C ARG A 259 -9.48 -1.67 -19.13
N PRO A 260 -10.24 -0.58 -18.92
CA PRO A 260 -10.90 -0.34 -17.64
C PRO A 260 -11.94 -1.43 -17.35
N ILE A 261 -11.99 -1.85 -16.09
CA ILE A 261 -13.04 -2.73 -15.56
C ILE A 261 -14.29 -1.87 -15.41
N ILE A 262 -15.31 -2.15 -16.22
CA ILE A 262 -16.62 -1.51 -16.13
C ILE A 262 -17.57 -2.55 -15.53
N TYR A 263 -18.19 -2.21 -14.40
CA TYR A 263 -19.27 -3.01 -13.84
C TYR A 263 -20.56 -2.60 -14.54
N ASP A 264 -21.27 -3.53 -15.17
CA ASP A 264 -22.64 -3.28 -15.63
C ASP A 264 -23.50 -3.00 -14.38
N GLN A 265 -24.13 -1.82 -14.33
CA GLN A 265 -25.10 -1.43 -13.30
C GLN A 265 -26.52 -1.83 -13.70
#